data_AF-A0A1B8QH93-F1
#
_entry.id   AF-A0A1B8QH93-F1
#
_cell.length_a   1.000
_cell.length_b   1.000
_cell.length_c   1.000
_cell.angle_alpha   90.00
_cell.angle_beta   90.00
_cell.angle_gamma   90.00
#
_symmetry.space_group_name_H-M   'P 1'
#
loop_
_entity.id
_entity.type
_entity.pdbx_description
1 polymer ?
#
loop_
_entity_poly.entity_id
_entity_poly.type
_entity_poly.pdbx_seq_one_letter_code
_entity_poly.pdbx_strand_id
1 'polypeptide(L)'
;MYRDDAVWVVDKPAGLLSVDGKDLKVSMQARLLKADPSVKLVHRLDMDTSGLLIFARSSAAQTHLAKQFIARVPQKCYQALVFGTLMGQGSVDAPVRYEPTLKPKHIVDNDWHKPALTHYTALHHELRQGQPITRVALEPITGRSHQLRVHMLHLGHVMLGDPIYAKGAALSLAPRLCLHAHTLALNHPDTGAWMAWASPVPF
;
A
#
# COMPACT_ATOMS: atom_id res chain seq x y z
N MET A 1 -5.47 -8.58 14.00
CA MET A 1 -4.85 -7.49 14.75
C MET A 1 -5.91 -6.76 15.57
N TYR A 2 -6.99 -6.29 14.96
CA TYR A 2 -8.15 -5.73 15.67
C TYR A 2 -9.47 -6.18 15.03
N ARG A 3 -10.51 -6.39 15.83
CA ARG A 3 -11.86 -6.75 15.37
C ARG A 3 -12.89 -6.28 16.39
N ASP A 4 -13.93 -5.61 15.90
CA ASP A 4 -15.18 -5.32 16.63
C ASP A 4 -16.36 -5.62 15.69
N ASP A 5 -17.58 -5.22 16.06
CA ASP A 5 -18.79 -5.50 15.27
C ASP A 5 -18.85 -4.81 13.91
N ALA A 6 -18.11 -3.71 13.71
CA ALA A 6 -18.18 -2.90 12.51
C ALA A 6 -17.01 -3.17 11.55
N VAL A 7 -15.82 -3.41 12.09
CA VAL A 7 -14.57 -3.49 11.32
C VAL A 7 -13.70 -4.67 11.70
N TRP A 8 -12.89 -5.11 10.74
CA TRP A 8 -11.84 -6.09 10.94
C TRP A 8 -10.54 -5.57 10.33
N VAL A 9 -9.57 -5.24 11.18
CA VAL A 9 -8.23 -4.80 10.75
C VAL A 9 -7.24 -5.96 10.87
N VAL A 10 -6.63 -6.28 9.74
CA VAL A 10 -5.70 -7.39 9.58
C VAL A 10 -4.34 -6.88 9.16
N ASP A 11 -3.29 -7.63 9.54
CA ASP A 11 -1.97 -7.48 8.96
C ASP A 11 -1.84 -8.50 7.82
N LYS A 12 -1.87 -8.02 6.58
CA LYS A 12 -1.80 -8.86 5.39
C LYS A 12 -0.34 -9.22 5.12
N PRO A 13 0.03 -10.51 4.96
CA PRO A 13 1.36 -10.89 4.51
C PRO A 13 1.60 -10.50 3.05
N ALA A 14 2.87 -10.33 2.66
CA ALA A 14 3.21 -10.22 1.25
C ALA A 14 3.02 -11.55 0.51
N GLY A 15 2.80 -11.46 -0.80
CA GLY A 15 2.53 -12.62 -1.65
C GLY A 15 1.08 -13.11 -1.58
N LEU A 16 0.22 -12.46 -0.77
CA LEU A 16 -1.20 -12.79 -0.67
C LEU A 16 -2.05 -11.66 -1.25
N LEU A 17 -2.98 -12.01 -2.13
CA LEU A 17 -3.92 -11.04 -2.69
C LEU A 17 -4.85 -10.48 -1.60
N SER A 18 -5.23 -9.19 -1.73
CA SER A 18 -6.26 -8.60 -0.85
C SER A 18 -7.64 -9.22 -1.13
N VAL A 19 -7.95 -9.42 -2.41
CA VAL A 19 -9.18 -10.05 -2.93
C VAL A 19 -8.84 -11.02 -4.04
N ASP A 20 -9.74 -11.95 -4.33
CA ASP A 20 -9.52 -12.96 -5.36
C ASP A 20 -9.21 -12.32 -6.72
N GLY A 21 -8.20 -12.87 -7.39
CA GLY A 21 -7.89 -12.54 -8.76
C GLY A 21 -8.85 -13.21 -9.73
N LYS A 22 -8.61 -13.00 -11.03
CA LYS A 22 -9.37 -13.70 -12.08
C LYS A 22 -9.19 -15.22 -11.93
N ASP A 23 -7.94 -15.67 -11.83
CA ASP A 23 -7.58 -17.09 -11.82
C ASP A 23 -7.22 -17.61 -10.42
N LEU A 24 -6.56 -16.79 -9.59
CA LEU A 24 -6.17 -17.17 -8.22
C LEU A 24 -7.26 -16.80 -7.20
N LYS A 25 -7.92 -17.80 -6.61
CA LYS A 25 -8.97 -17.65 -5.57
C LYS A 25 -8.45 -17.78 -4.13
N VAL A 26 -7.21 -17.31 -3.92
CA VAL A 26 -6.56 -17.32 -2.61
C VAL A 26 -6.23 -15.88 -2.24
N SER A 27 -7.03 -15.33 -1.33
CA SER A 27 -6.90 -13.94 -0.87
C SER A 27 -7.19 -13.79 0.62
N MET A 28 -6.83 -12.63 1.18
CA MET A 28 -7.24 -12.26 2.54
C MET A 28 -8.74 -12.26 2.69
N GLN A 29 -9.48 -11.65 1.74
CA GLN A 29 -10.94 -11.62 1.82
C GLN A 29 -11.54 -13.03 1.81
N ALA A 30 -11.07 -13.93 0.93
CA ALA A 30 -11.57 -15.31 0.89
C ALA A 30 -11.31 -16.07 2.20
N ARG A 31 -10.16 -15.81 2.87
CA ARG A 31 -9.87 -16.39 4.20
C ARG A 31 -10.81 -15.81 5.27
N LEU A 32 -11.06 -14.51 5.26
CA LEU A 32 -11.93 -13.85 6.23
C LEU A 32 -13.40 -14.25 6.05
N LEU A 33 -13.88 -14.40 4.81
CA LEU A 33 -15.26 -14.83 4.52
C LEU A 33 -15.58 -16.22 5.07
N LYS A 34 -14.59 -17.11 5.21
CA LYS A 34 -14.77 -18.42 5.87
C LYS A 34 -15.02 -18.28 7.37
N ALA A 35 -14.44 -17.26 8.01
CA ALA A 35 -14.60 -17.00 9.43
C ALA A 35 -15.80 -16.07 9.72
N ASP A 36 -16.15 -15.21 8.78
CA ASP A 36 -17.26 -14.27 8.88
C ASP A 36 -17.80 -13.90 7.49
N PRO A 37 -18.95 -14.48 7.08
CA PRO A 37 -19.56 -14.21 5.77
C PRO A 37 -19.99 -12.76 5.56
N SER A 38 -20.08 -11.96 6.63
CA SER A 38 -20.50 -10.56 6.52
C SER A 38 -19.38 -9.63 6.03
N VAL A 39 -18.13 -10.11 5.97
CA VAL A 39 -16.95 -9.33 5.59
C VAL A 39 -17.11 -8.70 4.21
N LYS A 40 -16.88 -7.39 4.14
CA LYS A 40 -16.94 -6.59 2.92
C LYS A 40 -15.62 -5.87 2.66
N LEU A 41 -15.21 -5.83 1.40
CA LEU A 41 -14.03 -5.08 0.97
C LEU A 41 -14.27 -3.57 1.07
N VAL A 42 -13.27 -2.85 1.61
CA VAL A 42 -13.25 -1.39 1.66
C VAL A 42 -12.16 -0.82 0.76
N HIS A 43 -10.93 -1.32 0.90
CA HIS A 43 -9.78 -0.94 0.09
C HIS A 43 -8.87 -2.15 -0.13
N ARG A 44 -7.79 -1.98 -0.91
CA ARG A 44 -6.87 -3.07 -1.27
C ARG A 44 -5.42 -2.65 -1.13
N LEU A 45 -4.59 -3.63 -0.79
CA LEU A 45 -3.15 -3.60 -1.01
C LEU A 45 -2.79 -4.45 -2.23
N ASP A 46 -1.66 -4.14 -2.86
CA ASP A 46 -1.05 -5.01 -3.87
C ASP A 46 -0.66 -6.37 -3.25
N MET A 47 -0.52 -7.40 -4.10
CA MET A 47 -0.20 -8.75 -3.65
C MET A 47 1.07 -8.80 -2.80
N ASP A 48 2.13 -8.14 -3.28
CA ASP A 48 3.45 -8.17 -2.66
C ASP A 48 3.62 -7.13 -1.53
N THR A 49 2.66 -6.22 -1.38
CA THR A 49 2.65 -5.24 -0.28
C THR A 49 2.11 -5.91 0.97
N SER A 50 2.82 -5.82 2.09
CA SER A 50 2.33 -6.30 3.39
C SER A 50 1.70 -5.19 4.22
N GLY A 51 1.08 -5.52 5.36
CA GLY A 51 0.68 -4.56 6.38
C GLY A 51 -0.82 -4.39 6.51
N LEU A 52 -1.21 -3.27 7.12
CA LEU A 52 -2.58 -2.99 7.54
C LEU A 52 -3.56 -2.94 6.37
N LEU A 53 -4.61 -3.77 6.49
CA LEU A 53 -5.76 -3.81 5.61
C LEU A 53 -7.02 -3.85 6.48
N ILE A 54 -8.04 -3.06 6.12
CA ILE A 54 -9.31 -2.99 6.85
C ILE A 54 -10.44 -3.52 5.99
N PHE A 55 -11.31 -4.29 6.61
CA PHE A 55 -12.58 -4.76 6.07
C PHE A 55 -13.73 -4.25 6.93
N ALA A 56 -14.88 -4.03 6.31
CA ALA A 56 -16.12 -3.81 7.04
C ALA A 56 -16.77 -5.17 7.36
N ARG A 57 -17.58 -5.22 8.42
CA ARG A 57 -18.36 -6.41 8.83
C ARG A 57 -19.86 -6.24 8.63
N SER A 58 -20.29 -5.15 8.00
CA SER A 58 -21.68 -4.93 7.57
C SER A 58 -21.70 -4.06 6.31
N SER A 59 -22.81 -4.10 5.56
CA SER A 59 -23.00 -3.21 4.41
C SER A 59 -23.02 -1.74 4.81
N ALA A 60 -23.60 -1.41 5.97
CA ALA A 60 -23.63 -0.05 6.49
C ALA A 60 -22.21 0.48 6.79
N ALA A 61 -21.40 -0.33 7.48
CA ALA A 61 -20.00 0.00 7.76
C ALA A 61 -19.18 0.11 6.46
N GLN A 62 -19.43 -0.77 5.47
CA GLN A 62 -18.77 -0.69 4.17
C GLN A 62 -19.08 0.63 3.47
N THR A 63 -20.36 1.02 3.39
CA THR A 63 -20.77 2.28 2.77
C THR A 63 -20.16 3.48 3.47
N HIS A 64 -20.15 3.49 4.80
CA HIS A 64 -19.54 4.55 5.58
C HIS A 64 -18.04 4.66 5.29
N LEU A 65 -17.30 3.55 5.42
CA LEU A 65 -15.85 3.56 5.18
C LEU A 65 -15.52 3.92 3.73
N ALA A 66 -16.27 3.42 2.74
CA ALA A 66 -16.07 3.79 1.34
C ALA A 66 -16.19 5.30 1.12
N LYS A 67 -17.17 5.97 1.77
CA LYS A 67 -17.29 7.44 1.72
C LYS A 67 -16.06 8.13 2.30
N GLN A 68 -15.51 7.64 3.42
CA GLN A 68 -14.29 8.19 4.01
C GLN A 68 -13.09 8.06 3.05
N PHE A 69 -12.90 6.89 2.42
CA PHE A 69 -11.82 6.68 1.44
C PHE A 69 -11.98 7.58 0.20
N ILE A 70 -13.20 7.77 -0.30
CA ILE A 70 -13.50 8.71 -1.40
C ILE A 70 -13.17 10.15 -0.99
N ALA A 71 -13.55 10.54 0.23
CA ALA A 71 -13.28 11.84 0.81
C ALA A 71 -11.83 12.02 1.29
N ARG A 72 -10.96 11.00 1.13
CA ARG A 72 -9.55 11.00 1.54
C ARG A 72 -9.33 11.28 3.05
N VAL A 73 -10.30 10.91 3.88
CA VAL A 73 -10.23 11.03 5.35
C VAL A 73 -9.19 10.09 5.97
N PRO A 74 -9.06 8.81 5.55
CA PRO A 74 -8.10 7.91 6.17
C PRO A 74 -6.66 8.38 6.02
N GLN A 75 -5.94 8.45 7.13
CA GLN A 75 -4.49 8.67 7.16
C GLN A 75 -3.81 7.31 7.00
N LYS A 76 -2.96 7.20 5.98
CA LYS A 76 -2.19 5.98 5.70
C LYS A 76 -0.73 6.34 5.66
N CYS A 77 0.10 5.68 6.46
CA CYS A 77 1.55 5.76 6.34
C CYS A 77 2.09 4.37 5.97
N TYR A 78 2.92 4.35 4.94
CA TYR A 78 3.68 3.19 4.52
C TYR A 78 5.14 3.41 4.85
N GLN A 79 5.87 2.34 5.07
CA GLN A 79 7.33 2.38 5.03
C GLN A 79 7.84 1.53 3.86
N ALA A 80 8.89 2.02 3.22
CA ALA A 80 9.59 1.33 2.15
C ALA A 80 11.10 1.41 2.32
N LEU A 81 11.81 0.45 1.72
CA LEU A 81 13.24 0.59 1.43
C LEU A 81 13.40 0.85 -0.06
N VAL A 82 14.09 1.93 -0.40
CA VAL A 82 14.36 2.31 -1.79
C VAL A 82 15.86 2.28 -2.06
N PHE A 83 16.20 1.95 -3.30
CA PHE A 83 17.58 1.94 -3.78
C PHE A 83 18.10 3.36 -3.98
N GLY A 84 19.34 3.62 -3.55
CA GLY A 84 19.97 4.93 -3.58
C GLY A 84 19.78 5.76 -2.30
N THR A 85 20.33 6.97 -2.35
CA THR A 85 20.27 7.97 -1.26
C THR A 85 19.21 9.02 -1.59
N LEU A 86 17.99 8.85 -1.09
CA LEU A 86 16.90 9.84 -1.22
C LEU A 86 16.94 10.80 -0.04
N MET A 87 17.16 12.09 -0.25
CA MET A 87 17.32 13.06 0.84
C MET A 87 16.03 13.82 1.15
N GLY A 88 15.83 14.17 2.42
CA GLY A 88 14.80 15.10 2.88
C GLY A 88 13.37 14.58 2.72
N GLN A 89 12.44 15.51 2.47
CA GLN A 89 11.02 15.24 2.32
C GLN A 89 10.46 15.97 1.10
N GLY A 90 9.34 15.48 0.57
CA GLY A 90 8.70 16.12 -0.58
C GLY A 90 7.40 15.45 -0.99
N SER A 91 6.98 15.75 -2.22
CA SER A 91 5.78 15.18 -2.83
C SER A 91 6.04 14.75 -4.26
N VAL A 92 5.37 13.68 -4.69
CA VAL A 92 5.27 13.28 -6.09
C VAL A 92 3.79 13.41 -6.48
N ASP A 93 3.50 14.42 -7.30
CA ASP A 93 2.18 14.68 -7.89
C ASP A 93 2.26 14.39 -9.39
N ALA A 94 2.06 13.13 -9.74
CA ALA A 94 2.24 12.63 -11.10
C ALA A 94 1.22 11.52 -11.35
N PRO A 95 0.25 11.69 -12.27
CA PRO A 95 -0.78 10.69 -12.51
C PRO A 95 -0.19 9.32 -12.88
N VAL A 96 -0.82 8.25 -12.40
CA VAL A 96 -0.41 6.86 -12.64
C VAL A 96 -1.51 6.10 -13.37
N ARG A 97 -1.12 5.42 -14.45
CA ARG A 97 -2.02 4.52 -15.20
C ARG A 97 -1.38 3.16 -15.48
N TYR A 98 -2.24 2.21 -15.81
CA TYR A 98 -1.82 0.90 -16.29
C TYR A 98 -1.16 1.03 -17.68
N GLU A 99 -0.13 0.21 -17.94
CA GLU A 99 0.54 0.12 -19.23
C GLU A 99 0.24 -1.26 -19.87
N PRO A 100 -0.74 -1.34 -20.79
CA PRO A 100 -1.21 -2.61 -21.35
C PRO A 100 -0.14 -3.40 -22.11
N THR A 101 0.89 -2.74 -22.65
CA THR A 101 1.97 -3.38 -23.42
C THR A 101 3.04 -4.00 -22.52
N LEU A 102 3.12 -3.60 -21.24
CA LEU A 102 4.14 -4.03 -20.30
C LEU A 102 3.55 -4.72 -19.07
N LYS A 103 2.52 -5.56 -19.26
CA LYS A 103 1.78 -6.19 -18.15
C LYS A 103 2.74 -6.85 -17.14
N PRO A 104 2.55 -6.66 -15.82
CA PRO A 104 1.47 -5.93 -15.14
C PRO A 104 1.84 -4.48 -14.74
N LYS A 105 2.74 -3.81 -15.49
CA LYS A 105 3.26 -2.48 -15.13
C LYS A 105 2.21 -1.38 -15.16
N HIS A 106 2.43 -0.42 -14.27
CA HIS A 106 1.85 0.92 -14.29
C HIS A 106 2.98 1.93 -14.46
N ILE A 107 2.68 3.07 -15.08
CA ILE A 107 3.64 4.12 -15.40
C ILE A 107 3.09 5.49 -15.02
N VAL A 108 3.98 6.47 -14.89
CA VAL A 108 3.60 7.90 -14.85
C VAL A 108 3.15 8.32 -16.25
N ASP A 109 2.05 9.05 -16.31
CA ASP A 109 1.54 9.67 -17.53
C ASP A 109 0.92 11.03 -17.18
N ASN A 110 1.58 12.13 -17.54
CA ASN A 110 1.14 13.48 -17.17
C ASN A 110 -0.16 13.90 -17.87
N ASP A 111 -0.52 13.26 -18.98
CA ASP A 111 -1.76 13.54 -19.72
C ASP A 111 -2.95 12.74 -19.17
N TRP A 112 -2.71 11.85 -18.19
CA TRP A 112 -3.76 11.02 -17.62
C TRP A 112 -4.64 11.76 -16.62
N HIS A 113 -5.95 11.78 -16.89
CA HIS A 113 -6.96 12.52 -16.12
C HIS A 113 -7.13 12.12 -14.63
N LYS A 114 -6.56 11.00 -14.17
CA LYS A 114 -6.71 10.56 -12.77
C LYS A 114 -5.49 10.96 -11.95
N PRO A 115 -5.60 11.97 -11.07
CA PRO A 115 -4.44 12.43 -10.30
C PRO A 115 -3.93 11.35 -9.36
N ALA A 116 -2.64 11.46 -9.05
CA ALA A 116 -1.99 10.65 -8.03
C ALA A 116 -0.98 11.50 -7.26
N LEU A 117 -1.14 11.55 -5.93
CA LEU A 117 -0.31 12.33 -5.02
C LEU A 117 0.18 11.46 -3.87
N THR A 118 1.49 11.51 -3.63
CA THR A 118 2.19 10.84 -2.53
C THR A 118 3.13 11.82 -1.86
N HIS A 119 3.03 11.98 -0.53
CA HIS A 119 4.09 12.63 0.24
C HIS A 119 5.12 11.59 0.69
N TYR A 120 6.38 11.99 0.77
CA TYR A 120 7.46 11.14 1.24
C TYR A 120 8.38 11.87 2.20
N THR A 121 8.96 11.12 3.14
CA THR A 121 10.02 11.59 4.04
C THR A 121 11.09 10.51 4.14
N ALA A 122 12.34 10.85 3.83
CA ALA A 122 13.49 10.00 4.09
C ALA A 122 13.72 9.91 5.62
N LEU A 123 13.77 8.68 6.14
CA LEU A 123 13.88 8.43 7.58
C LEU A 123 15.29 8.04 8.00
N HIS A 124 15.91 7.13 7.24
CA HIS A 124 17.20 6.54 7.59
C HIS A 124 17.93 6.10 6.33
N HIS A 125 19.26 6.26 6.32
CA HIS A 125 20.12 5.78 5.24
C HIS A 125 20.99 4.64 5.73
N GLU A 126 21.11 3.59 4.94
CA GLU A 126 21.93 2.43 5.27
C GLU A 126 22.66 1.90 4.04
N LEU A 127 23.71 1.10 4.27
CA LEU A 127 24.37 0.32 3.23
C LEU A 127 23.94 -1.13 3.32
N ARG A 128 23.49 -1.72 2.21
CA ARG A 128 23.27 -3.17 2.09
C ARG A 128 24.16 -3.73 0.99
N GLN A 129 25.08 -4.61 1.35
CA GLN A 129 26.08 -5.17 0.43
C GLN A 129 26.83 -4.09 -0.37
N GLY A 130 27.21 -3.00 0.30
CA GLY A 130 27.91 -1.85 -0.31
C GLY A 130 27.03 -0.93 -1.16
N GLN A 131 25.73 -1.21 -1.31
CA GLN A 131 24.80 -0.34 -2.04
C GLN A 131 24.08 0.62 -1.09
N PRO A 132 23.92 1.91 -1.45
CA PRO A 132 23.16 2.87 -0.68
C PRO A 132 21.66 2.56 -0.74
N ILE A 133 21.01 2.60 0.42
CA ILE A 133 19.58 2.34 0.61
C ILE A 133 19.01 3.41 1.51
N THR A 134 17.78 3.82 1.23
CA THR A 134 17.04 4.76 2.07
C THR A 134 15.74 4.13 2.55
N ARG A 135 15.47 4.21 3.85
CA ARG A 135 14.15 3.96 4.43
C ARG A 135 13.30 5.21 4.29
N VAL A 136 12.09 5.05 3.79
CA VAL A 136 11.20 6.15 3.43
C VAL A 136 9.82 5.93 4.05
N ALA A 137 9.29 6.95 4.73
CA ALA A 137 7.87 7.05 5.05
C ALA A 137 7.12 7.59 3.84
N LEU A 138 5.97 7.00 3.53
CA LEU A 138 5.16 7.32 2.35
C LEU A 138 3.70 7.50 2.75
N GLU A 139 3.12 8.64 2.40
CA GLU A 139 1.74 9.00 2.72
C GLU A 139 0.96 9.20 1.41
N PRO A 140 0.29 8.16 0.90
CA PRO A 140 -0.50 8.26 -0.32
C PRO A 140 -1.84 8.98 -0.06
N ILE A 141 -1.97 10.20 -0.58
CA ILE A 141 -3.21 10.99 -0.54
C ILE A 141 -4.27 10.36 -1.44
N THR A 142 -3.88 9.92 -2.63
CA THR A 142 -4.70 9.09 -3.53
C THR A 142 -4.39 7.60 -3.36
N GLY A 143 -5.10 6.72 -4.06
CA GLY A 143 -4.91 5.27 -3.97
C GLY A 143 -4.92 4.59 -5.33
N ARG A 144 -4.04 5.00 -6.25
CA ARG A 144 -3.92 4.33 -7.56
C ARG A 144 -3.15 3.01 -7.44
N SER A 145 -3.46 2.05 -8.30
CA SER A 145 -2.71 0.79 -8.39
C SER A 145 -1.23 1.07 -8.60
N HIS A 146 -0.38 0.41 -7.80
CA HIS A 146 1.08 0.58 -7.79
C HIS A 146 1.58 2.02 -7.56
N GLN A 147 0.73 2.95 -7.09
CA GLN A 147 1.07 4.38 -7.00
C GLN A 147 2.42 4.63 -6.31
N LEU A 148 2.62 4.09 -5.11
CA LEU A 148 3.84 4.28 -4.33
C LEU A 148 5.08 3.75 -5.06
N ARG A 149 4.96 2.56 -5.67
CA ARG A 149 6.04 1.90 -6.39
C ARG A 149 6.47 2.72 -7.61
N VAL A 150 5.49 3.20 -8.37
CA VAL A 150 5.69 4.02 -9.57
C VAL A 150 6.23 5.40 -9.21
N HIS A 151 5.72 6.04 -8.15
CA HIS A 151 6.20 7.36 -7.72
C HIS A 151 7.65 7.31 -7.25
N MET A 152 8.02 6.28 -6.47
CA MET A 152 9.41 6.11 -6.04
C MET A 152 10.34 5.79 -7.21
N LEU A 153 9.90 4.96 -8.16
CA LEU A 153 10.62 4.76 -9.42
C LEU A 153 10.77 6.07 -10.21
N HIS A 154 9.73 6.91 -10.27
CA HIS A 154 9.75 8.19 -10.97
C HIS A 154 10.75 9.18 -10.37
N LEU A 155 10.98 9.12 -9.06
CA LEU A 155 12.05 9.86 -8.38
C LEU A 155 13.46 9.26 -8.62
N GLY A 156 13.58 8.15 -9.34
CA GLY A 156 14.85 7.43 -9.54
C GLY A 156 15.21 6.47 -8.41
N HIS A 157 14.31 6.25 -7.44
CA HIS A 157 14.55 5.45 -6.25
C HIS A 157 13.62 4.24 -6.18
N VAL A 158 13.90 3.20 -6.97
CA VAL A 158 13.05 1.99 -7.01
C VAL A 158 13.05 1.26 -5.66
N MET A 159 11.90 0.70 -5.27
CA MET A 159 11.78 -0.10 -4.03
C MET A 159 12.58 -1.41 -4.13
N LEU A 160 13.19 -1.82 -3.03
CA LEU A 160 13.94 -3.08 -2.98
C LEU A 160 13.04 -4.30 -3.13
N GLY A 161 13.57 -5.31 -3.82
CA GLY A 161 12.89 -6.58 -4.07
C GLY A 161 11.58 -6.44 -4.86
N ASP A 162 11.35 -5.30 -5.52
CA ASP A 162 10.17 -5.09 -6.34
C ASP A 162 10.26 -5.94 -7.63
N PRO A 163 9.45 -7.00 -7.78
CA PRO A 163 9.59 -7.94 -8.89
C PRO A 163 9.13 -7.37 -10.24
N ILE A 164 8.49 -6.19 -10.25
CA ILE A 164 7.96 -5.55 -11.46
C ILE A 164 8.90 -4.47 -11.95
N TYR A 165 9.41 -3.65 -11.02
CA TYR A 165 10.11 -2.41 -11.36
C TYR A 165 11.62 -2.47 -11.11
N ALA A 166 12.08 -3.25 -10.13
CA ALA A 166 13.50 -3.34 -9.82
C ALA A 166 14.23 -4.30 -10.76
N LYS A 167 15.53 -4.06 -10.95
CA LYS A 167 16.47 -4.92 -11.67
C LYS A 167 17.80 -4.93 -10.93
N GLY A 168 18.66 -5.92 -11.23
CA GLY A 168 20.02 -6.00 -10.68
C GLY A 168 20.02 -5.98 -9.15
N ALA A 169 20.92 -5.19 -8.56
CA ALA A 169 21.10 -5.08 -7.11
C ALA A 169 19.80 -4.69 -6.38
N ALA A 170 19.03 -3.73 -6.90
CA ALA A 170 17.79 -3.31 -6.25
C ALA A 170 16.77 -4.46 -6.11
N LEU A 171 16.75 -5.41 -7.06
CA LEU A 171 15.90 -6.59 -7.00
C LEU A 171 16.48 -7.66 -6.06
N SER A 172 17.80 -7.91 -6.10
CA SER A 172 18.43 -9.01 -5.36
C SER A 172 18.72 -8.70 -3.89
N LEU A 173 18.74 -7.43 -3.47
CA LEU A 173 19.02 -7.02 -2.09
C LEU A 173 17.89 -7.33 -1.09
N ALA A 174 16.71 -7.71 -1.57
CA ALA A 174 15.60 -8.12 -0.72
C ALA A 174 14.82 -9.28 -1.38
N PRO A 175 14.38 -10.29 -0.60
CA PRO A 175 13.68 -11.45 -1.16
C PRO A 175 12.22 -11.17 -1.56
N ARG A 176 11.73 -9.95 -1.29
CA ARG A 176 10.35 -9.52 -1.53
C ARG A 176 10.30 -8.00 -1.66
N LEU A 177 9.16 -7.49 -2.14
CA LEU A 177 8.87 -6.06 -2.13
C LEU A 177 8.96 -5.51 -0.69
N CYS A 178 9.92 -4.59 -0.49
CA CYS A 178 10.07 -3.81 0.73
C CYS A 178 9.12 -2.61 0.74
N LEU A 179 7.82 -2.91 0.81
CA LEU A 179 6.73 -1.95 1.03
C LEU A 179 5.76 -2.52 2.06
N HIS A 180 5.49 -1.76 3.12
CA HIS A 180 4.62 -2.18 4.22
C HIS A 180 3.65 -1.04 4.61
N ALA A 181 2.35 -1.34 4.65
CA ALA A 181 1.32 -0.46 5.18
C ALA A 181 1.45 -0.42 6.71
N HIS A 182 2.20 0.55 7.21
CA HIS A 182 2.67 0.61 8.58
C HIS A 182 1.61 1.15 9.54
N THR A 183 0.96 2.26 9.22
CA THR A 183 -0.13 2.82 10.02
C THR A 183 -1.36 3.11 9.19
N LEU A 184 -2.52 2.97 9.83
CA LEU A 184 -3.82 3.32 9.28
C LEU A 184 -4.63 3.99 10.38
N ALA A 185 -5.19 5.16 10.10
CA ALA A 185 -6.12 5.84 10.99
C ALA A 185 -7.33 6.39 10.24
N LEU A 186 -8.52 6.30 10.84
CA LEU A 186 -9.81 6.72 10.26
C LEU A 186 -10.89 6.87 11.34
N ASN A 187 -12.04 7.42 10.98
CA ASN A 187 -13.20 7.46 11.87
C ASN A 187 -13.89 6.09 11.88
N HIS A 188 -14.15 5.54 13.07
CA HIS A 188 -14.90 4.30 13.22
C HIS A 188 -16.32 4.47 12.63
N PRO A 189 -16.82 3.53 11.80
CA PRO A 189 -18.05 3.74 11.02
C PRO A 189 -19.32 3.85 11.89
N ASP A 190 -19.33 3.21 13.06
CA ASP A 190 -20.52 3.19 13.93
C ASP A 190 -20.47 4.26 15.02
N THR A 191 -19.27 4.57 15.53
CA THR A 191 -19.11 5.49 16.69
C THR A 191 -18.60 6.87 16.29
N GLY A 192 -18.05 7.02 15.08
CA GLY A 192 -17.40 8.25 14.63
C GLY A 192 -16.06 8.55 15.31
N ALA A 193 -15.62 7.73 16.28
CA ALA A 193 -14.38 7.96 17.01
C ALA A 193 -13.16 7.78 16.09
N TRP A 194 -12.16 8.66 16.22
CA TRP A 194 -10.89 8.49 15.51
C TRP A 194 -10.13 7.28 16.08
N MET A 195 -9.80 6.34 15.21
CA MET A 195 -9.05 5.13 15.55
C MET A 195 -7.78 5.04 14.73
N ALA A 196 -6.72 4.53 15.34
CA ALA A 196 -5.43 4.35 14.70
C ALA A 196 -4.86 2.98 15.04
N TRP A 197 -4.23 2.36 14.05
CA TRP A 197 -3.53 1.09 14.20
C TRP A 197 -2.14 1.17 13.60
N ALA A 198 -1.24 0.36 14.14
CA ALA A 198 0.13 0.20 13.65
C ALA A 198 0.48 -1.27 13.50
N SER A 199 1.29 -1.57 12.49
CA SER A 199 1.88 -2.87 12.22
C SER A 199 3.40 -2.72 12.09
N PRO A 200 4.21 -3.47 12.85
CA PRO A 200 5.67 -3.38 12.77
C PRO A 200 6.19 -3.66 11.36
N VAL A 201 7.17 -2.87 10.91
CA VAL A 201 7.76 -3.02 9.58
C VAL A 201 8.71 -4.24 9.57
N PRO A 202 8.53 -5.21 8.65
CA PRO A 202 9.21 -6.50 8.72
C PRO A 202 10.59 -6.54 8.04
N PHE A 203 11.21 -5.38 7.74
CA PHE A 203 12.48 -5.26 7.01
C PHE A 203 13.25 -3.99 7.38
#